data_AF-A0A942V9W5-F1
#
_entry.id   AF-A0A942V9W5-F1
#
_cell.length_a   1.000
_cell.length_b   1.000
_cell.length_c   1.000
_cell.angle_alpha   90.00
_cell.angle_beta   90.00
_cell.angle_gamma   90.00
#
_symmetry.space_group_name_H-M   'P 1'
#
loop_
_entity.id
_entity.type
_entity.pdbx_description
1 polymer ?
#
loop_
_entity_poly.entity_id
_entity_poly.type
_entity_poly.pdbx_seq_one_letter_code
_entity_poly.pdbx_strand_id
1 'polypeptide(L)' 'NTFGDVAENDNLAYFNSELNFSIAINMGNFSERYRVYSGAEWSIEVIKE' A
#
# COMPACT_ATOMS: atom_id res chain seq x y z
N ASN A 1 -4.99 10.13 6.58
CA ASN A 1 -4.16 9.21 5.77
C ASN A 1 -4.33 7.78 6.25
N THR A 2 -5.53 7.22 6.12
CA THR A 2 -5.88 5.84 6.47
C THR A 2 -6.91 5.30 5.48
N PHE A 3 -7.31 4.05 5.64
CA PHE A 3 -8.23 3.32 4.77
C PHE A 3 -9.53 4.08 4.44
N GLY A 4 -10.07 4.85 5.38
CA GLY A 4 -11.30 5.64 5.17
C GLY A 4 -11.16 6.84 4.22
N ASP A 5 -9.95 7.18 3.76
CA ASP A 5 -9.72 8.32 2.87
C ASP A 5 -9.94 7.99 1.39
N VAL A 6 -10.06 6.70 1.03
CA VAL A 6 -10.30 6.22 -0.34
C VAL A 6 -11.48 5.25 -0.38
N ALA A 7 -12.08 5.03 -1.55
CA ALA A 7 -13.23 4.14 -1.66
C ALA A 7 -12.84 2.68 -1.41
N GLU A 8 -13.83 1.82 -1.17
CA GLU A 8 -13.59 0.37 -1.11
C GLU A 8 -12.95 -0.11 -2.42
N ASN A 9 -11.94 -0.98 -2.32
CA ASN A 9 -11.14 -1.50 -3.43
C ASN A 9 -10.16 -0.52 -4.10
N ASP A 10 -10.07 0.73 -3.64
CA ASP A 10 -9.03 1.66 -4.10
C ASP A 10 -7.67 1.38 -3.43
N ASN A 11 -6.60 1.70 -4.16
CA ASN A 11 -5.24 1.66 -3.63
C ASN A 11 -4.99 2.86 -2.70
N LEU A 12 -4.15 2.66 -1.67
CA LEU A 12 -3.66 3.74 -0.83
C LEU A 12 -2.20 3.52 -0.41
N ALA A 13 -1.50 4.63 -0.18
CA ALA A 13 -0.22 4.67 0.52
C ALA A 13 -0.40 5.38 1.86
N TYR A 14 0.18 4.83 2.93
CA TYR A 14 0.00 5.34 4.30
C TYR A 14 1.20 4.96 5.19
N PHE A 15 1.26 5.57 6.38
CA PHE A 15 2.15 5.11 7.44
C PHE A 15 1.38 4.19 8.38
N ASN A 16 1.91 2.99 8.61
CA ASN A 16 1.29 2.02 9.50
C ASN A 16 1.59 2.32 10.99
N SER A 17 1.21 1.42 11.90
CA SER A 17 1.40 1.58 13.36
C SER A 17 2.87 1.69 13.77
N GLU A 18 3.78 1.15 12.98
CA GLU A 18 5.23 1.19 13.21
C GLU A 18 5.90 2.36 12.48
N LEU A 19 5.12 3.27 11.87
CA LEU A 19 5.59 4.41 11.07
C LEU A 19 6.38 3.99 9.82
N ASN A 20 6.12 2.79 9.28
CA ASN A 20 6.66 2.36 7.99
C ASN A 20 5.77 2.84 6.85
N PHE A 21 6.39 3.31 5.76
CA PHE A 21 5.67 3.55 4.51
C PHE A 21 5.09 2.22 3.99
N SER A 22 3.80 2.22 3.76
CA SER A 22 3.02 1.03 3.44
C SER A 22 2.07 1.30 2.30
N ILE A 23 1.78 0.27 1.51
CA ILE A 23 0.80 0.30 0.42
C ILE A 23 -0.25 -0.77 0.65
N ALA A 24 -1.51 -0.47 0.34
CA ALA A 24 -2.63 -1.37 0.57
C ALA A 24 -3.76 -1.16 -0.44
N ILE A 25 -4.78 -2.01 -0.35
CA ILE A 25 -6.10 -1.82 -0.98
C ILE A 25 -7.11 -1.67 0.16
N ASN A 26 -7.98 -0.67 0.08
CA ASN A 26 -9.03 -0.52 1.08
C ASN A 26 -10.00 -1.71 1.06
N MET A 27 -10.15 -2.37 2.22
CA MET A 27 -10.90 -3.61 2.41
C MET A 27 -10.53 -4.73 1.42
N GLY A 28 -9.29 -4.74 0.91
CA GLY A 28 -8.81 -5.71 -0.07
C GLY A 28 -7.43 -6.27 0.25
N ASN A 29 -6.94 -7.17 -0.61
CA ASN A 29 -5.62 -7.77 -0.50
C ASN A 29 -4.69 -7.26 -1.61
N PHE A 30 -3.78 -6.35 -1.26
CA PHE A 30 -2.79 -5.79 -2.18
C PHE A 30 -1.80 -6.85 -2.69
N SER A 31 -1.29 -7.70 -1.79
CA SER A 31 -0.25 -8.69 -2.13
C SER A 31 -0.73 -9.71 -3.15
N GLU A 32 -1.97 -10.22 -3.01
CA GLU A 32 -2.57 -11.14 -3.97
C GLU A 32 -2.89 -10.47 -5.30
N ARG A 33 -3.39 -9.23 -5.28
CA ARG A 33 -3.78 -8.51 -6.50
C ARG A 33 -2.58 -8.19 -7.40
N TYR A 34 -1.48 -7.73 -6.81
CA TYR A 34 -0.29 -7.30 -7.54
C TYR A 34 0.86 -8.31 -7.50
N ARG A 35 0.70 -9.44 -6.80
CA ARG A 35 1.73 -10.47 -6.59
C ARG A 35 3.02 -9.92 -5.99
N VAL A 36 2.89 -8.92 -5.12
CA VAL A 36 3.99 -8.32 -4.35
C VAL A 36 3.93 -8.89 -2.94
N TYR A 37 4.88 -9.77 -2.62
CA TYR A 37 4.96 -10.47 -1.34
C TYR A 37 6.13 -9.94 -0.50
N SER A 38 6.21 -10.40 0.75
CA SER A 38 7.33 -10.08 1.63
C SER A 38 8.66 -10.56 1.03
N GLY A 39 9.68 -9.70 1.06
CA GLY A 39 11.02 -10.03 0.56
C GLY A 39 11.76 -8.78 0.08
N ALA A 40 13.06 -8.91 -0.17
CA ALA A 40 13.91 -7.82 -0.64
C ALA A 40 13.92 -7.68 -2.19
N GLU A 41 13.08 -8.45 -2.89
CA GLU A 41 13.09 -8.56 -4.35
C GLU A 41 12.35 -7.41 -5.07
N TRP A 42 11.85 -6.43 -4.31
CA TRP A 42 11.16 -5.27 -4.85
C TRP A 42 11.54 -3.99 -4.11
N SER A 43 11.36 -2.86 -4.80
CA SER A 43 11.58 -1.52 -4.28
C SER A 43 10.41 -0.61 -4.67
N ILE A 44 10.19 0.45 -3.88
CA ILE A 44 9.21 1.51 -4.20
C ILE A 44 9.98 2.75 -4.63
N GLU A 45 9.54 3.36 -5.73
CA GLU A 45 9.99 4.67 -6.19
C GLU A 45 8.86 5.68 -6.00
N VAL A 46 9.16 6.82 -5.37
CA VAL A 46 8.20 7.92 -5.20
C VAL A 46 8.65 9.08 -6.06
N ILE A 47 7.82 9.44 -7.05
CA ILE A 47 8.11 10.52 -8.00
C ILE A 47 7.18 11.68 -7.67
N LYS A 48 7.74 12.89 -7.64
CA LYS A 48 6.96 14.12 -7.53
C LYS A 48 6.87 14.74 -8.93
N GLU A 49 5.65 15.01 -9.38
CA GLU A 49 5.38 15.86 -10.55
C GLU A 49 5.45 17.35 -10.17
#